data_AF-A0A0Q1B1M5-F1
#
_entry.id   AF-A0A0Q1B1M5-F1
#
_cell.length_a   1.000
_cell.length_b   1.000
_cell.length_c   1.000
_cell.angle_alpha   90.00
_cell.angle_beta   90.00
_cell.angle_gamma   90.00
#
_symmetry.space_group_name_H-M   'P 1'
#
loop_
_entity.id
_entity.type
_entity.pdbx_description
1 polymer ?
#
loop_
_entity_poly.entity_id
_entity_poly.type
_entity_poly.pdbx_seq_one_letter_code
_entity_poly.pdbx_strand_id
1 'polypeptide(L)'
;MSKKIFLLIFIFFGIIFCHFYNKHKIMIDSRKCEELQEQLKSYREQNYFLITENCRLCSRERIQMIARKELGMIYPQNPDNIYTIKIDDKKNSFCLIDFIVPSVEALTK
;
A
#
# COMPACT_ATOMS: atom_id res chain seq x y z
N MET A 1 -24.04 56.71 -32.50
CA MET A 1 -24.80 55.42 -32.45
C MET A 1 -23.90 54.22 -32.77
N SER A 2 -23.05 54.32 -33.80
CA SER A 2 -22.05 53.33 -34.22
C SER A 2 -21.13 52.76 -33.13
N LYS A 3 -20.66 53.57 -32.17
CA LYS A 3 -19.82 53.08 -31.05
C LYS A 3 -20.52 52.04 -30.15
N LYS A 4 -21.83 52.18 -29.93
CA LYS A 4 -22.61 51.21 -29.12
C LYS A 4 -22.80 49.89 -29.87
N ILE A 5 -22.95 49.95 -31.19
CA ILE A 5 -23.06 48.78 -32.06
C ILE A 5 -21.74 48.02 -32.09
N PHE A 6 -20.60 48.71 -32.20
CA PHE A 6 -19.29 48.08 -32.10
C PHE A 6 -19.05 47.41 -30.74
N LEU A 7 -19.46 48.04 -29.64
CA LEU A 7 -19.37 47.44 -28.31
C LEU A 7 -20.18 46.14 -28.22
N LEU A 8 -21.42 46.14 -28.74
CA LEU A 8 -22.27 44.95 -28.76
C LEU A 8 -21.65 43.80 -29.57
N ILE A 9 -21.09 44.10 -30.73
CA ILE A 9 -20.39 43.11 -31.56
C ILE A 9 -19.18 42.55 -30.80
N PHE A 10 -18.39 43.40 -30.15
CA PHE A 10 -17.25 42.96 -29.35
C PHE A 10 -17.65 42.04 -28.19
N ILE A 11 -18.71 42.39 -27.46
CA ILE A 11 -19.25 41.55 -26.38
C ILE A 11 -19.73 40.21 -26.93
N PHE A 12 -20.43 40.22 -28.06
CA PHE A 12 -20.91 39.01 -28.71
C PHE A 12 -19.77 38.05 -29.08
N PHE A 13 -18.70 38.57 -29.70
CA PHE A 13 -17.50 37.78 -29.97
C PHE A 13 -16.79 37.30 -28.70
N GLY A 14 -16.75 38.14 -27.65
CA GLY A 14 -16.19 37.76 -26.35
C GLY A 14 -16.92 36.57 -25.72
N ILE A 15 -18.26 36.56 -25.78
CA ILE A 15 -19.08 35.45 -25.27
C ILE A 15 -18.79 34.16 -26.06
N ILE A 16 -18.76 34.25 -27.39
CA ILE A 16 -18.45 33.11 -28.25
C ILE A 16 -17.06 32.54 -27.93
N PHE A 17 -16.05 33.42 -27.83
CA PHE A 17 -14.69 33.00 -27.52
C PHE A 17 -14.59 32.33 -26.14
N CYS A 18 -15.21 32.92 -25.11
CA CYS A 18 -15.27 32.31 -23.77
C CYS A 18 -15.95 30.94 -23.79
N HIS A 19 -17.04 30.78 -24.55
CA HIS A 19 -17.74 29.50 -24.65
C HIS A 19 -16.83 28.41 -25.25
N PHE A 20 -16.15 28.70 -26.36
CA PHE A 20 -15.23 27.75 -26.99
C PHE A 20 -14.01 27.46 -26.12
N TYR A 21 -13.43 28.48 -25.49
CA TYR A 21 -12.29 28.32 -24.59
C TYR A 21 -12.65 27.43 -23.40
N ASN A 22 -13.78 27.69 -22.75
CA ASN A 22 -14.23 26.88 -21.61
C ASN A 22 -14.51 25.43 -22.02
N LYS A 23 -15.18 25.21 -23.17
CA LYS A 23 -15.43 23.87 -23.70
C LYS A 23 -14.12 23.11 -23.93
N HIS A 24 -13.14 23.76 -24.55
CA HIS A 24 -11.84 23.16 -24.82
C HIS A 24 -11.07 22.85 -23.53
N LYS A 25 -11.11 23.77 -22.56
CA LYS A 25 -10.46 23.58 -21.26
C LYS A 25 -11.07 22.40 -20.50
N ILE A 26 -12.40 22.31 -20.43
CA ILE A 26 -13.10 21.18 -19.80
C ILE A 26 -12.70 19.86 -20.46
N MET A 27 -12.61 19.82 -21.79
CA MET A 27 -12.18 18.62 -22.51
C MET A 27 -10.74 18.22 -22.16
N ILE A 28 -9.81 19.17 -22.07
CA ILE A 28 -8.42 18.88 -21.66
C ILE A 28 -8.38 18.36 -20.22
N ASP A 29 -9.07 19.04 -19.32
CA ASP A 29 -9.07 18.67 -17.90
C ASP A 29 -9.70 17.28 -17.70
N SER A 30 -10.74 16.95 -18.48
CA SER A 30 -11.33 15.60 -18.51
C SER A 30 -10.32 14.53 -18.93
N ARG A 31 -9.54 14.79 -20.00
CA ARG A 31 -8.50 13.85 -20.46
C ARG A 31 -7.41 13.65 -19.40
N LYS A 32 -6.98 14.73 -18.75
CA LYS A 32 -6.00 14.64 -17.65
C LYS A 32 -6.54 13.83 -16.48
N CYS A 33 -7.82 13.99 -16.14
CA CYS A 33 -8.47 13.17 -15.12
C CYS A 33 -8.49 11.70 -15.49
N GLU A 34 -8.80 11.37 -16.75
CA GLU A 34 -8.77 9.98 -17.25
C GLU A 34 -7.36 9.38 -17.17
N GLU A 35 -6.34 10.10 -17.64
CA GLU A 35 -4.93 9.68 -17.55
C GLU A 35 -4.50 9.43 -16.09
N LEU A 36 -4.84 10.36 -15.19
CA LEU A 36 -4.53 10.22 -13.76
C LEU A 36 -5.28 9.03 -13.13
N GLN A 37 -6.52 8.80 -13.54
CA GLN A 37 -7.31 7.68 -13.05
C GLN A 37 -6.73 6.33 -13.50
N GLU A 38 -6.24 6.25 -14.73
CA GLU A 38 -5.56 5.05 -15.24
C GLU A 38 -4.25 4.78 -14.48
N GLN A 39 -3.43 5.81 -14.26
CA GLN A 39 -2.22 5.69 -13.45
C GLN A 39 -2.54 5.21 -12.02
N LEU A 40 -3.56 5.79 -11.40
CA LEU A 40 -3.98 5.43 -10.04
C LEU A 40 -4.46 3.97 -9.98
N LYS A 41 -5.17 3.49 -11.01
CA LYS A 41 -5.56 2.09 -11.12
C LYS A 41 -4.34 1.16 -11.17
N SER A 42 -3.35 1.47 -12.00
CA SER A 42 -2.10 0.70 -12.09
C SER A 42 -1.37 0.63 -10.74
N TYR A 43 -1.24 1.76 -10.04
CA TYR A 43 -0.61 1.76 -8.71
C TYR A 43 -1.42 0.99 -7.66
N ARG A 44 -2.75 1.01 -7.72
CA ARG A 44 -3.59 0.20 -6.82
C ARG A 44 -3.39 -1.29 -7.05
N GLU A 45 -3.32 -1.72 -8.31
CA GLU A 45 -3.07 -3.13 -8.66
C GLU A 45 -1.69 -3.59 -8.17
N GLN A 46 -0.66 -2.78 -8.38
CA GLN A 46 0.68 -3.06 -7.86
C GLN A 46 0.72 -3.14 -6.33
N ASN A 47 0.06 -2.20 -5.64
CA ASN A 47 0.02 -2.21 -4.19
C ASN A 47 -0.74 -3.44 -3.66
N TYR A 48 -1.86 -3.79 -4.27
CA TYR A 48 -2.60 -5.01 -3.92
C TYR A 48 -1.72 -6.26 -4.08
N PHE A 49 -1.02 -6.38 -5.21
CA PHE A 49 -0.08 -7.48 -5.45
C PHE A 49 1.00 -7.56 -4.37
N LEU A 50 1.63 -6.43 -4.02
CA LEU A 50 2.67 -6.38 -3.00
C LEU A 50 2.13 -6.75 -1.61
N ILE A 51 0.92 -6.31 -1.26
CA ILE A 51 0.27 -6.69 0.00
C ILE A 51 0.02 -8.19 0.03
N THR A 52 -0.54 -8.75 -1.04
CA THR A 52 -0.78 -10.20 -1.14
C THR A 52 0.52 -10.99 -1.03
N GLU A 53 1.56 -10.56 -1.72
CA GLU A 53 2.87 -11.22 -1.69
C GLU A 53 3.53 -11.11 -0.31
N ASN A 54 3.41 -9.96 0.35
CA ASN A 54 3.88 -9.77 1.71
C ASN A 54 3.12 -10.67 2.70
N CYS A 55 1.80 -10.76 2.59
CA CYS A 55 0.99 -11.70 3.38
C CYS A 55 1.42 -13.15 3.15
N ARG A 56 1.74 -13.53 1.91
CA ARG A 56 2.25 -14.86 1.56
C ARG A 56 3.63 -15.11 2.18
N LEU A 57 4.53 -14.13 2.10
CA LEU A 57 5.88 -14.17 2.68
C LEU A 57 5.85 -14.26 4.20
N CYS A 58 5.01 -13.45 4.84
CA CYS A 58 4.82 -13.39 6.29
C CYS A 58 3.86 -14.45 6.84
N SER A 59 3.39 -15.38 5.99
CA SER A 59 2.50 -16.44 6.45
C SER A 59 3.22 -17.29 7.51
N ARG A 60 2.58 -17.42 8.67
CA ARG A 60 3.08 -18.20 9.81
C ARG A 60 3.48 -19.61 9.40
N GLU A 61 2.71 -20.21 8.49
CA GLU A 61 2.96 -21.56 7.94
C GLU A 61 4.29 -21.64 7.19
N ARG A 62 4.64 -20.63 6.38
CA ARG A 62 5.91 -20.58 5.67
C ARG A 62 7.07 -20.37 6.63
N ILE A 63 6.92 -19.48 7.61
CA ILE A 63 7.94 -19.24 8.65
C ILE A 63 8.20 -20.55 9.41
N GLN A 64 7.15 -21.26 9.80
CA GLN A 64 7.24 -22.56 10.47
C GLN A 64 7.85 -23.64 9.57
N MET A 65 7.51 -23.67 8.28
CA MET A 65 8.08 -24.61 7.32
C MET A 65 9.58 -24.38 7.14
N ILE A 66 10.02 -23.13 6.96
CA ILE A 66 11.44 -22.78 6.82
C ILE A 66 12.20 -23.11 8.11
N ALA A 67 11.65 -22.72 9.28
CA ALA A 67 12.24 -23.06 10.57
C ALA A 67 12.39 -24.58 10.76
N ARG A 68 11.41 -25.37 10.32
CA ARG A 68 11.48 -26.84 10.41
C ARG A 68 12.46 -27.45 9.43
N LYS A 69 12.45 -27.00 8.17
CA LYS A 69 13.20 -27.63 7.07
C LYS A 69 14.67 -27.22 7.04
N GLU A 70 14.94 -25.93 7.23
CA GLU A 70 16.30 -25.37 7.08
C GLU A 70 17.01 -25.24 8.42
N LEU A 71 16.26 -25.02 9.52
CA LEU A 71 16.81 -24.86 10.87
C LEU A 71 16.56 -26.08 11.78
N GLY A 72 15.92 -27.13 11.27
CA GLY A 72 15.66 -28.37 12.01
C GLY A 72 14.71 -28.22 13.21
N MET A 73 13.96 -27.11 13.30
CA MET A 73 13.12 -26.80 14.46
C MET A 73 11.83 -27.64 14.50
N ILE A 74 11.44 -28.10 15.69
CA ILE A 74 10.28 -28.98 15.89
C ILE A 74 9.28 -28.28 16.82
N TYR A 75 7.99 -28.32 16.48
CA TYR A 75 6.95 -27.79 17.37
C TYR A 75 6.71 -28.78 18.51
N PRO A 76 6.94 -28.39 19.79
CA PRO A 76 6.70 -29.29 20.91
C PRO A 76 5.21 -29.59 21.03
N GLN A 77 4.84 -30.87 21.08
CA GLN A 77 3.43 -31.29 21.20
C GLN A 77 2.88 -31.13 22.62
N ASN A 78 3.75 -30.87 23.59
CA ASN A 78 3.38 -30.77 25.00
C ASN A 78 3.49 -29.31 25.47
N PRO A 79 2.38 -28.65 25.84
CA PRO A 79 2.38 -27.24 26.23
C PRO A 79 3.13 -26.96 27.53
N ASP A 80 3.37 -27.98 28.35
CA ASP A 80 4.08 -27.88 29.64
C ASP A 80 5.59 -27.61 29.49
N ASN A 81 6.16 -27.77 28.29
CA ASN A 81 7.58 -27.49 27.98
C ASN A 81 7.80 -26.11 27.34
N ILE A 82 6.80 -25.21 27.36
CA ILE A 82 6.91 -23.87 26.77
C ILE A 82 7.30 -22.88 27.86
N TYR A 83 8.61 -22.63 28.01
CA TYR A 83 9.11 -21.56 28.88
C TYR A 83 8.97 -20.21 28.17
N THR A 84 7.92 -19.46 28.49
CA THR A 84 7.74 -18.09 27.99
C THR A 84 8.52 -17.12 28.88
N ILE A 85 9.60 -16.53 28.36
CA ILE A 85 10.34 -15.50 29.10
C ILE A 85 9.60 -14.17 28.90
N LYS A 86 8.87 -13.71 29.93
CA LYS A 86 8.24 -12.38 29.90
C LYS A 86 9.29 -11.32 30.26
N ILE A 87 9.60 -10.45 29.30
CA ILE A 87 10.48 -9.29 29.51
C ILE A 87 9.60 -8.03 29.61
N ASP A 88 9.86 -7.24 30.64
CA ASP A 88 9.09 -6.10 31.19
C ASP A 88 8.74 -4.98 30.18
N ASP A 89 7.51 -4.46 30.29
CA ASP A 89 6.73 -3.66 29.33
C ASP A 89 7.18 -2.20 29.11
N LYS A 90 8.38 -1.79 29.57
CA LYS A 90 8.72 -0.34 29.67
C LYS A 90 9.57 0.29 28.58
N LYS A 91 10.08 -0.45 27.58
CA LYS A 91 10.81 0.17 26.45
C LYS A 91 10.55 -0.59 25.15
N ASN A 92 9.74 0.01 24.27
CA ASN A 92 9.59 -0.30 22.85
C ASN A 92 9.51 -1.80 22.53
N SER A 93 8.30 -2.33 22.68
CA SER A 93 7.92 -3.70 22.37
C SER A 93 8.02 -4.01 20.88
N PHE A 94 9.15 -4.59 20.48
CA PHE A 94 9.20 -5.52 19.36
C PHE A 94 8.92 -6.91 19.91
N CYS A 95 7.77 -7.49 19.56
CA CYS A 95 7.43 -8.87 19.91
C CYS A 95 8.20 -9.80 18.97
N LEU A 96 9.42 -10.19 19.35
CA LEU A 96 10.00 -11.43 18.84
C LEU A 96 9.24 -12.54 19.56
N ILE A 97 8.23 -13.10 18.89
CA ILE A 97 7.56 -14.31 19.37
C ILE A 97 8.65 -15.39 19.48
N ASP A 98 8.98 -15.76 20.71
CA ASP A 98 9.94 -16.78 21.08
C ASP A 98 9.70 -18.08 20.29
N PHE A 99 10.46 -18.23 19.21
CA PHE A 99 10.74 -19.52 18.58
C PHE A 99 12.20 -19.94 18.82
N ILE A 100 12.88 -19.28 19.75
CA ILE A 100 14.34 -19.38 19.95
C ILE A 100 14.61 -19.77 21.40
N VAL A 101 14.41 -21.04 21.72
CA VAL A 101 15.29 -21.67 22.71
C VAL A 101 15.84 -22.91 22.03
N PRO A 102 17.15 -23.00 21.75
CA PRO A 102 17.73 -24.24 21.27
C PRO A 102 17.49 -25.29 22.35
N SER A 103 17.10 -26.50 21.96
CA SER A 103 16.94 -27.63 22.88
C SER A 103 18.17 -27.73 23.78
N VAL A 104 17.97 -28.03 25.06
CA VAL A 104 19.01 -28.08 26.11
C VAL A 104 20.24 -28.93 25.70
N GLU A 105 20.08 -29.85 24.76
CA GLU A 105 21.16 -30.63 24.13
C GLU A 105 22.17 -29.82 23.30
N ALA A 106 21.79 -28.65 22.75
CA ALA A 106 22.70 -27.77 22.00
C ALA A 106 23.53 -26.85 22.91
N LEU A 107 23.17 -26.74 24.19
CA LEU A 107 23.90 -25.95 25.19
C LEU A 107 24.88 -26.80 26.02
N THR A 108 24.83 -28.13 25.88
CA THR A 108 25.61 -29.09 26.70
C THR A 108 26.63 -29.89 25.91
N LYS A 109 26.91 -29.53 24.65
CA LYS A 109 28.00 -30.09 23.83
C LYS A 109 29.10 -29.09 23.57
#